data_AF-A0A413HV97-F1
#
_entry.id   AF-A0A413HV97-F1
#
_cell.length_a   1.000
_cell.length_b   1.000
_cell.length_c   1.000
_cell.angle_alpha   90.00
_cell.angle_beta   90.00
_cell.angle_gamma   90.00
#
_symmetry.space_group_name_H-M   'P 1'
#
loop_
_entity.id
_entity.type
_entity.pdbx_description
1 polymer ?
#
loop_
_entity_poly.entity_id
_entity_poly.type
_entity_poly.pdbx_seq_one_letter_code
_entity_poly.pdbx_strand_id
1 'polypeptide(L)'
;MFWDKWFNKNVKVRSNSITAGKVGGDIYQGNTIINVDPATSVLNAASSADNMSVTMDSIAQAIKRTELLPKGYGEKIIMENGRASISSVITDVKAASANLQKIKGSFRIKACKNQEELEELLQRAYISQTPIEIDMVEMKKMIGDMEDPFQEEFQKEIEGCKFQITPPELPEAKQCVFGVKDSAFYYDDIWLRMKPVDPDDHILVLSNDEHCSDLRLTLTYYGDTGKTTIDHAYINKGWMSIKKYLEFMKAADAGTELYIRIKNTETDFFKATLQAPFLGEEYDRLESEIRFIRNIMLVEAYFNVSFDSQKIFEPEEIELINFLAKSIRNIPETFTWENFSCSGVGKLPDGEKPFVNPEEFSISFESVVDITIQNHVLESIRVKTKFDTAKYEEGSVPTDFSDGTRIDIKLVPASSNKGNRIAILD
;
A
#
# COMPACT_ATOMS: atom_id res chain seq x y z
N MET A 1 -28.76 -2.41 0.25
CA MET A 1 -28.33 -3.77 0.64
C MET A 1 -29.01 -4.75 -0.29
N PHE A 2 -28.27 -5.23 -1.29
CA PHE A 2 -28.77 -6.05 -2.40
C PHE A 2 -27.79 -7.22 -2.56
N TRP A 3 -27.98 -8.23 -1.73
CA TRP A 3 -27.33 -9.54 -1.83
C TRP A 3 -28.45 -10.57 -1.64
N ASP A 4 -28.35 -11.69 -2.35
CA ASP A 4 -29.35 -12.77 -2.46
C ASP A 4 -30.45 -12.59 -3.50
N LYS A 5 -30.02 -12.64 -4.77
CA LYS A 5 -30.70 -13.41 -5.81
C LYS A 5 -29.86 -13.35 -7.08
N TRP A 6 -28.90 -14.26 -7.22
CA TRP A 6 -28.50 -14.79 -8.53
C TRP A 6 -27.74 -16.10 -8.31
N PHE A 7 -28.53 -17.13 -8.06
CA PHE A 7 -28.11 -18.52 -8.19
C PHE A 7 -27.67 -18.83 -9.63
N ASN A 8 -26.73 -19.77 -9.73
CA ASN A 8 -26.65 -20.82 -10.75
C ASN A 8 -26.19 -20.44 -12.17
N LYS A 9 -24.89 -20.61 -12.41
CA LYS A 9 -24.34 -21.82 -13.04
C LYS A 9 -22.90 -21.98 -12.57
N ASN A 10 -22.59 -23.08 -11.89
CA ASN A 10 -21.20 -23.52 -11.76
C ASN A 10 -20.69 -23.93 -13.14
N VAL A 11 -20.32 -22.96 -13.97
CA VAL A 11 -19.33 -23.21 -15.01
C VAL A 11 -18.01 -23.27 -14.27
N LYS A 12 -17.51 -24.49 -14.01
CA LYS A 12 -16.08 -24.65 -13.74
C LYS A 12 -15.37 -24.24 -15.04
N VAL A 13 -15.03 -22.96 -15.16
CA VAL A 13 -14.03 -22.54 -16.15
C VAL A 13 -12.71 -23.11 -15.64
N ARG A 14 -12.35 -24.31 -16.13
CA ARG A 14 -11.01 -24.86 -15.94
C ARG A 14 -10.09 -24.04 -16.85
N SER A 15 -9.34 -23.08 -16.29
CA SER A 15 -8.26 -22.43 -17.01
C SER A 15 -7.04 -23.35 -17.02
N ASN A 16 -6.73 -23.94 -18.17
CA ASN A 16 -5.52 -24.73 -18.37
C ASN A 16 -4.42 -23.80 -18.90
N SER A 17 -3.28 -23.72 -18.21
CA SER A 17 -2.09 -22.99 -18.66
C SER A 17 -1.21 -23.92 -19.48
N ILE A 18 -0.91 -23.53 -20.72
CA ILE A 18 -0.07 -24.30 -21.65
C ILE A 18 1.26 -23.56 -21.84
N THR A 19 2.37 -24.26 -21.61
CA THR A 19 3.73 -23.78 -21.95
C THR A 19 4.10 -24.34 -23.33
N ALA A 20 4.28 -23.47 -24.33
CA ALA A 20 4.64 -23.89 -25.69
C ALA A 20 6.09 -23.49 -26.03
N GLY A 21 6.90 -24.46 -26.46
CA GLY A 21 8.30 -24.23 -26.87
C GLY A 21 8.53 -24.10 -28.38
N LYS A 22 7.57 -24.51 -29.24
CA LYS A 22 7.66 -24.45 -30.72
C LYS A 22 6.28 -24.40 -31.38
N VAL A 23 6.19 -23.72 -32.53
CA VAL A 23 5.02 -23.78 -33.44
C VAL A 23 4.80 -25.24 -33.88
N GLY A 24 3.63 -25.80 -33.59
CA GLY A 24 3.26 -27.17 -33.98
C GLY A 24 3.86 -28.31 -33.12
N GLY A 25 4.31 -28.01 -31.90
CA GLY A 25 4.85 -29.01 -30.96
C GLY A 25 3.82 -29.57 -29.97
N ASP A 26 4.09 -30.79 -29.49
CA ASP A 26 3.29 -31.49 -28.48
C ASP A 26 3.32 -30.77 -27.11
N ILE A 27 2.15 -30.52 -26.53
CA ILE A 27 2.00 -30.06 -25.13
C ILE A 27 2.04 -31.29 -24.21
N TYR A 28 2.51 -31.14 -22.96
CA TYR A 28 2.35 -32.12 -21.88
C TYR A 28 1.86 -31.42 -20.60
N GLN A 29 0.63 -31.69 -20.17
CA GLN A 29 0.09 -31.20 -18.88
C GLN A 29 -0.24 -32.40 -17.97
N GLY A 30 0.30 -32.41 -16.74
CA GLY A 30 0.02 -33.44 -15.73
C GLY A 30 -1.07 -32.98 -14.75
N ASN A 31 -2.09 -33.79 -14.55
CA ASN A 31 -3.12 -33.57 -13.52
C ASN A 31 -3.21 -34.81 -12.62
N THR A 32 -3.29 -34.60 -11.30
CA THR A 32 -3.62 -35.65 -10.31
C THR A 32 -4.98 -35.31 -9.70
N ILE A 33 -5.98 -36.20 -9.85
CA ILE A 33 -7.29 -36.08 -9.19
C ILE A 33 -7.58 -37.39 -8.46
N ILE A 34 -7.96 -37.32 -7.18
CA ILE A 34 -8.23 -38.45 -6.27
C ILE A 34 -9.74 -38.55 -5.93
N ASN A 35 -10.26 -39.79 -5.97
CA ASN A 35 -11.48 -40.41 -5.39
C ASN A 35 -12.94 -40.05 -5.82
N VAL A 36 -13.80 -41.08 -5.94
CA VAL A 36 -14.86 -41.56 -4.99
C VAL A 36 -15.68 -42.73 -5.62
N ASP A 37 -16.09 -43.68 -4.77
CA ASP A 37 -16.80 -44.97 -4.86
C ASP A 37 -17.99 -45.14 -5.87
N PRO A 38 -18.05 -46.21 -6.69
CA PRO A 38 -19.13 -46.49 -7.67
C PRO A 38 -20.43 -47.10 -7.09
N ALA A 39 -20.48 -47.46 -5.80
CA ALA A 39 -21.61 -48.21 -5.23
C ALA A 39 -22.97 -47.47 -5.29
N THR A 40 -22.97 -46.15 -5.43
CA THR A 40 -24.19 -45.32 -5.41
C THR A 40 -24.89 -45.23 -6.77
N SER A 41 -24.19 -45.46 -7.87
CA SER A 41 -24.69 -45.22 -9.23
C SER A 41 -25.52 -46.38 -9.79
N VAL A 42 -25.29 -47.61 -9.32
CA VAL A 42 -26.00 -48.82 -9.75
C VAL A 42 -27.45 -48.85 -9.23
N LEU A 43 -27.74 -48.18 -8.10
CA LEU A 43 -29.07 -48.23 -7.48
C LEU A 43 -30.16 -47.45 -8.25
N ASN A 44 -29.78 -46.44 -9.05
CA ASN A 44 -30.74 -45.52 -9.69
C ASN A 44 -31.21 -45.96 -11.09
N ALA A 45 -30.54 -46.94 -11.72
CA ALA A 45 -30.86 -47.41 -13.08
C ALA A 45 -31.94 -48.52 -13.14
N ALA A 46 -32.45 -48.98 -11.99
CA ALA A 46 -33.33 -50.15 -11.88
C ALA A 46 -34.81 -49.94 -12.31
N SER A 47 -35.17 -48.80 -12.92
CA SER A 47 -36.57 -48.43 -13.17
C SER A 47 -37.13 -48.76 -14.56
N SER A 48 -36.34 -49.27 -15.52
CA SER A 48 -36.89 -49.94 -16.73
C SER A 48 -35.92 -50.95 -17.36
N ALA A 49 -36.46 -52.06 -17.87
CA ALA A 49 -35.68 -53.15 -18.47
C ALA A 49 -34.90 -52.73 -19.74
N ASP A 50 -35.47 -51.80 -20.53
CA ASP A 50 -34.81 -51.25 -21.72
C ASP A 50 -33.60 -50.37 -21.34
N ASN A 51 -33.71 -49.57 -20.27
CA ASN A 51 -32.58 -48.79 -19.75
C ASN A 51 -31.50 -49.70 -19.14
N MET A 52 -31.89 -50.84 -18.58
CA MET A 52 -30.97 -51.81 -17.98
C MET A 52 -30.16 -52.56 -19.04
N SER A 53 -30.74 -52.94 -20.17
CA SER A 53 -29.98 -53.54 -21.30
C SER A 53 -28.96 -52.56 -21.86
N VAL A 54 -29.36 -51.31 -22.14
CA VAL A 54 -28.46 -50.26 -22.64
C VAL A 54 -27.36 -49.94 -21.63
N THR A 55 -27.69 -49.93 -20.35
CA THR A 55 -26.72 -49.75 -19.25
C THR A 55 -25.74 -50.92 -19.18
N MET A 56 -26.22 -52.16 -19.24
CA MET A 56 -25.39 -53.37 -19.17
C MET A 56 -24.50 -53.53 -20.39
N ASP A 57 -24.98 -53.20 -21.59
CA ASP A 57 -24.16 -53.19 -22.81
C ASP A 57 -23.08 -52.10 -22.76
N SER A 58 -23.42 -50.92 -22.22
CA SER A 58 -22.45 -49.84 -21.99
C SER A 58 -21.37 -50.24 -20.98
N ILE A 59 -21.75 -50.92 -19.89
CA ILE A 59 -20.83 -51.47 -18.88
C ILE A 59 -19.99 -52.62 -19.47
N ALA A 60 -20.55 -53.49 -20.30
CA ALA A 60 -19.81 -54.59 -20.92
C ALA A 60 -18.78 -54.11 -21.95
N GLN A 61 -19.09 -53.05 -22.71
CA GLN A 61 -18.11 -52.38 -23.58
C GLN A 61 -17.03 -51.65 -22.77
N ALA A 62 -17.37 -51.09 -21.60
CA ALA A 62 -16.42 -50.49 -20.67
C ALA A 62 -15.37 -51.50 -20.20
N ILE A 63 -15.85 -52.65 -19.70
CA ILE A 63 -15.01 -53.71 -19.12
C ILE A 63 -14.02 -54.28 -20.15
N LYS A 64 -14.37 -54.28 -21.44
CA LYS A 64 -13.44 -54.68 -22.51
C LYS A 64 -12.27 -53.71 -22.71
N ARG A 65 -12.43 -52.43 -22.39
CA ARG A 65 -11.38 -51.41 -22.52
C ARG A 65 -10.46 -51.38 -21.29
N THR A 66 -10.85 -52.01 -20.17
CA THR A 66 -10.06 -52.10 -18.92
C THR A 66 -8.76 -52.86 -19.10
N GLU A 67 -8.76 -53.89 -19.95
CA GLU A 67 -7.58 -54.71 -20.24
C GLU A 67 -6.45 -53.92 -20.94
N LEU A 68 -6.77 -52.73 -21.46
CA LEU A 68 -5.82 -51.84 -22.13
C LEU A 68 -5.10 -50.87 -21.18
N LEU A 69 -5.53 -50.78 -19.90
CA LEU A 69 -4.94 -49.85 -18.95
C LEU A 69 -3.61 -50.39 -18.37
N PRO A 70 -2.56 -49.56 -18.31
CA PRO A 70 -1.30 -49.92 -17.65
C PRO A 70 -1.46 -50.21 -16.14
N LYS A 71 -0.51 -50.95 -15.56
CA LYS A 71 -0.47 -51.20 -14.12
C LYS A 71 -0.52 -49.88 -13.32
N GLY A 72 -1.37 -49.85 -12.29
CA GLY A 72 -1.61 -48.67 -11.44
C GLY A 72 -2.76 -47.78 -11.89
N TYR A 73 -3.40 -48.11 -13.02
CA TYR A 73 -4.63 -47.49 -13.50
C TYR A 73 -5.82 -48.44 -13.38
N GLY A 74 -7.00 -47.85 -13.17
CA GLY A 74 -8.28 -48.54 -13.20
C GLY A 74 -9.36 -47.62 -13.75
N GLU A 75 -10.61 -48.02 -13.61
CA GLU A 75 -11.74 -47.33 -14.22
C GLU A 75 -12.62 -46.66 -13.19
N LYS A 76 -13.14 -45.50 -13.59
CA LYS A 76 -14.26 -44.86 -12.91
C LYS A 76 -15.43 -44.80 -13.88
N ILE A 77 -16.53 -45.43 -13.48
CA ILE A 77 -17.81 -45.40 -14.18
C ILE A 77 -18.67 -44.33 -13.53
N ILE A 78 -19.15 -43.39 -14.33
CA ILE A 78 -20.09 -42.34 -13.93
C ILE A 78 -21.38 -42.59 -14.70
N MET A 79 -22.51 -42.61 -13.99
CA MET A 79 -23.83 -42.81 -14.61
C MET A 79 -24.53 -41.47 -14.76
N GLU A 80 -24.80 -41.05 -15.98
CA GLU A 80 -25.54 -39.82 -16.29
C GLU A 80 -26.66 -40.11 -17.29
N ASN A 81 -27.89 -39.74 -16.96
CA ASN A 81 -29.08 -39.91 -17.82
C ASN A 81 -29.28 -41.33 -18.37
N GLY A 82 -28.94 -42.36 -17.57
CA GLY A 82 -29.07 -43.77 -17.98
C GLY A 82 -27.96 -44.27 -18.92
N ARG A 83 -26.89 -43.48 -19.13
CA ARG A 83 -25.68 -43.89 -19.85
C ARG A 83 -24.49 -43.92 -18.91
N ALA A 84 -23.67 -44.96 -19.04
CA ALA A 84 -22.39 -45.05 -18.37
C ALA A 84 -21.34 -44.28 -19.17
N SER A 85 -20.67 -43.31 -18.55
CA SER A 85 -19.39 -42.78 -19.02
C SER A 85 -18.25 -43.37 -18.21
N ILE A 86 -17.12 -43.66 -18.88
CA ILE A 86 -15.97 -44.32 -18.26
C ILE A 86 -14.74 -43.45 -18.48
N SER A 87 -13.96 -43.30 -17.42
CA SER A 87 -12.70 -42.57 -17.44
C SER A 87 -11.63 -43.37 -16.72
N SER A 88 -10.37 -43.23 -17.17
CA SER A 88 -9.24 -43.83 -16.47
C SER A 88 -8.88 -43.02 -15.21
N VAL A 89 -8.64 -43.73 -14.11
CA VAL A 89 -8.24 -43.18 -12.81
C VAL A 89 -7.02 -43.91 -12.26
N ILE A 90 -6.20 -43.21 -11.49
CA ILE A 90 -5.06 -43.83 -10.79
C ILE A 90 -5.61 -44.64 -9.62
N THR A 91 -5.30 -45.93 -9.58
CA THR A 91 -5.67 -46.86 -8.50
C THR A 91 -4.49 -47.17 -7.58
N ASP A 92 -3.26 -47.08 -8.09
CA ASP A 92 -2.03 -47.18 -7.30
C ASP A 92 -1.01 -46.15 -7.80
N VAL A 93 -0.75 -45.14 -6.98
CA VAL A 93 0.16 -44.02 -7.28
C VAL A 93 1.60 -44.50 -7.51
N LYS A 94 2.07 -45.53 -6.79
CA LYS A 94 3.44 -46.04 -6.97
C LYS A 94 3.57 -46.80 -8.28
N ALA A 95 2.59 -47.63 -8.62
CA ALA A 95 2.59 -48.39 -9.87
C ALA A 95 2.36 -47.49 -11.11
N ALA A 96 1.55 -46.43 -10.98
CA ALA A 96 1.25 -45.48 -12.04
C ALA A 96 2.42 -44.52 -12.36
N SER A 97 3.41 -44.39 -11.47
CA SER A 97 4.55 -43.48 -11.63
C SER A 97 5.35 -43.70 -12.93
N ALA A 98 5.34 -44.92 -13.47
CA ALA A 98 5.99 -45.26 -14.73
C ALA A 98 5.24 -44.76 -15.98
N ASN A 99 3.92 -44.53 -15.87
CA ASN A 99 3.04 -44.17 -17.00
C ASN A 99 2.11 -43.00 -16.63
N LEU A 100 2.69 -41.90 -16.15
CA LEU A 100 1.91 -40.72 -15.75
C LEU A 100 0.97 -40.25 -16.86
N GLN A 101 -0.22 -39.81 -16.47
CA GLN A 101 -1.18 -39.20 -17.38
C GLN A 101 -0.64 -37.87 -17.90
N LYS A 102 -0.74 -37.67 -19.22
CA LYS A 102 -0.35 -36.42 -19.89
C LYS A 102 -1.39 -36.10 -20.95
N ILE A 103 -1.54 -34.83 -21.31
CA ILE A 103 -2.32 -34.44 -22.48
C ILE A 103 -1.34 -34.18 -23.61
N LYS A 104 -1.50 -34.82 -24.77
CA LYS A 104 -0.77 -34.53 -26.02
C LYS A 104 -1.70 -33.77 -26.95
N GLY A 105 -1.25 -32.67 -27.54
CA GLY A 105 -2.11 -31.93 -28.46
C GLY A 105 -1.36 -30.97 -29.36
N SER A 106 -2.04 -30.56 -30.43
CA SER A 106 -1.61 -29.53 -31.37
C SER A 106 -2.63 -28.40 -31.39
N PHE A 107 -2.15 -27.17 -31.54
CA PHE A 107 -2.99 -25.97 -31.52
C PHE A 107 -2.58 -25.04 -32.66
N ARG A 108 -3.47 -24.08 -32.95
CA ARG A 108 -3.26 -22.99 -33.88
C ARG A 108 -3.49 -21.67 -33.17
N ILE A 109 -2.65 -20.70 -33.48
CA ILE A 109 -2.84 -19.30 -33.10
C ILE A 109 -3.29 -18.55 -34.35
N LYS A 110 -4.49 -17.96 -34.35
CA LYS A 110 -5.04 -17.30 -35.55
C LYS A 110 -4.14 -16.18 -36.10
N ALA A 111 -3.43 -15.49 -35.21
CA ALA A 111 -2.61 -14.34 -35.53
C ALA A 111 -1.19 -14.69 -36.02
N CYS A 112 -0.82 -15.97 -36.11
CA CYS A 112 0.58 -16.37 -36.27
C CYS A 112 0.76 -17.37 -37.43
N LYS A 113 1.66 -17.05 -38.36
CA LYS A 113 1.94 -17.84 -39.58
C LYS A 113 3.33 -18.48 -39.59
N ASN A 114 4.26 -17.95 -38.81
CA ASN A 114 5.65 -18.42 -38.74
C ASN A 114 6.19 -18.33 -37.29
N GLN A 115 7.41 -18.79 -37.07
CA GLN A 115 8.00 -18.83 -35.73
C GLN A 115 8.40 -17.45 -35.19
N GLU A 116 8.83 -16.52 -36.05
CA GLU A 116 9.20 -15.15 -35.63
C GLU A 116 7.98 -14.39 -35.09
N GLU A 117 6.84 -14.50 -35.77
CA GLU A 117 5.55 -13.95 -35.30
C GLU A 117 5.10 -14.58 -33.97
N LEU A 118 5.45 -15.84 -33.69
CA LEU A 118 5.13 -16.48 -32.41
C LEU A 118 5.99 -15.90 -31.30
N GLU A 119 7.30 -15.76 -31.54
CA GLU A 119 8.24 -15.19 -30.57
C GLU A 119 7.87 -13.74 -30.23
N GLU A 120 7.53 -12.94 -31.25
CA GLU A 120 7.02 -11.58 -31.06
C GLU A 120 5.71 -11.58 -30.24
N LEU A 121 4.74 -12.44 -30.59
CA LEU A 121 3.48 -12.51 -29.87
C LEU A 121 3.66 -12.93 -28.40
N LEU A 122 4.56 -13.89 -28.14
CA LEU A 122 4.92 -14.32 -26.78
C LEU A 122 5.59 -13.18 -26.00
N GLN A 123 6.48 -12.41 -26.63
CA GLN A 123 7.12 -11.25 -26.00
C GLN A 123 6.10 -10.15 -25.68
N ARG A 124 5.19 -9.85 -26.61
CA ARG A 124 4.10 -8.88 -26.41
C ARG A 124 3.15 -9.33 -25.30
N ALA A 125 2.81 -10.61 -25.26
CA ALA A 125 2.01 -11.21 -24.18
C ALA A 125 2.74 -11.13 -22.83
N TYR A 126 4.05 -11.33 -22.80
CA TYR A 126 4.85 -11.18 -21.60
C TYR A 126 4.87 -9.73 -21.10
N ILE A 127 5.08 -8.74 -21.97
CA ILE A 127 5.10 -7.32 -21.59
C ILE A 127 3.73 -6.86 -21.09
N SER A 128 2.65 -7.22 -21.78
CA SER A 128 1.28 -6.83 -21.42
C SER A 128 0.65 -7.70 -20.32
N GLN A 129 1.29 -8.83 -19.98
CA GLN A 129 0.73 -9.90 -19.15
C GLN A 129 -0.66 -10.38 -19.61
N THR A 130 -0.93 -10.32 -20.92
CA THR A 130 -2.19 -10.73 -21.53
C THR A 130 -2.08 -12.13 -22.10
N PRO A 131 -2.96 -13.08 -21.71
CA PRO A 131 -2.97 -14.43 -22.29
C PRO A 131 -3.26 -14.43 -23.79
N ILE A 132 -2.64 -15.37 -24.51
CA ILE A 132 -2.89 -15.57 -25.94
C ILE A 132 -3.94 -16.66 -26.09
N GLU A 133 -5.11 -16.33 -26.64
CA GLU A 133 -6.12 -17.34 -26.98
C GLU A 133 -5.61 -18.27 -28.10
N ILE A 134 -5.82 -19.58 -27.92
CA ILE A 134 -5.43 -20.60 -28.89
C ILE A 134 -6.61 -21.47 -29.28
N ASP A 135 -6.65 -21.88 -30.55
CA ASP A 135 -7.59 -22.88 -31.03
C ASP A 135 -6.92 -24.25 -31.00
N MET A 136 -7.48 -25.18 -30.25
CA MET A 136 -6.98 -26.56 -30.26
C MET A 136 -7.38 -27.23 -31.58
N VAL A 137 -6.40 -27.86 -32.24
CA VAL A 137 -6.60 -28.65 -33.47
C VAL A 137 -6.82 -30.11 -33.11
N GLU A 138 -5.98 -30.63 -32.22
CA GLU A 138 -6.07 -31.99 -31.70
C GLU A 138 -5.65 -32.00 -30.24
N MET A 139 -6.37 -32.72 -29.39
CA MET A 139 -5.99 -32.93 -28.00
C MET A 139 -6.34 -34.36 -27.60
N LYS A 140 -5.39 -35.09 -27.04
CA LYS A 140 -5.51 -36.49 -26.67
C LYS A 140 -5.00 -36.70 -25.26
N LYS A 141 -5.73 -37.48 -24.48
CA LYS A 141 -5.27 -37.93 -23.16
C LYS A 141 -4.33 -39.12 -23.35
N MET A 142 -3.19 -39.10 -22.69
CA MET A 142 -2.16 -40.13 -22.75
C MET A 142 -1.98 -40.76 -21.36
N ILE A 143 -1.64 -42.04 -21.32
CA ILE A 143 -1.17 -42.75 -20.12
C ILE A 143 0.23 -43.26 -20.44
N GLY A 144 1.26 -42.58 -19.94
CA GLY A 144 2.62 -42.76 -20.43
C GLY A 144 2.73 -42.32 -21.89
N ASP A 145 3.18 -43.23 -22.77
CA ASP A 145 3.29 -43.00 -24.22
C ASP A 145 2.07 -43.54 -25.00
N MET A 146 1.10 -44.15 -24.32
CA MET A 146 -0.09 -44.74 -24.93
C MET A 146 -1.27 -43.76 -24.90
N GLU A 147 -2.08 -43.71 -25.96
CA GLU A 147 -3.36 -43.01 -25.93
C GLU A 147 -4.31 -43.66 -24.91
N ASP A 148 -4.94 -42.86 -24.06
CA ASP A 148 -5.95 -43.35 -23.12
C ASP A 148 -7.12 -43.99 -23.90
N PRO A 149 -7.53 -45.23 -23.58
CA PRO A 149 -8.64 -45.89 -24.28
C PRO A 149 -9.99 -45.17 -24.14
N PHE A 150 -10.10 -44.21 -23.21
CA PHE A 150 -11.30 -43.41 -22.95
C PHE A 150 -11.21 -41.98 -23.52
N GLN A 151 -10.76 -41.82 -24.76
CA GLN A 151 -10.69 -40.50 -25.42
C GLN A 151 -12.04 -39.80 -25.52
N GLU A 152 -13.13 -40.54 -25.77
CA GLU A 152 -14.47 -39.95 -25.99
C GLU A 152 -14.95 -39.10 -24.81
N GLU A 153 -14.67 -39.56 -23.58
CA GLU A 153 -15.04 -38.81 -22.38
C GLU A 153 -14.14 -37.59 -22.20
N PHE A 154 -12.85 -37.73 -22.49
CA PHE A 154 -11.93 -36.61 -22.49
C PHE A 154 -12.32 -35.53 -23.52
N GLN A 155 -12.79 -35.92 -24.72
CA GLN A 155 -13.28 -34.97 -25.73
C GLN A 155 -14.50 -34.19 -25.25
N LYS A 156 -15.45 -34.86 -24.57
CA LYS A 156 -16.61 -34.17 -23.96
C LYS A 156 -16.20 -33.24 -22.84
N GLU A 157 -15.23 -33.62 -22.01
CA GLU A 157 -14.72 -32.77 -20.93
C GLU A 157 -14.10 -31.46 -21.44
N ILE A 158 -13.45 -31.51 -22.61
CA ILE A 158 -12.82 -30.34 -23.21
C ILE A 158 -13.74 -29.58 -24.17
N GLU A 159 -14.92 -30.13 -24.48
CA GLU A 159 -15.89 -29.48 -25.35
C GLU A 159 -16.37 -28.15 -24.73
N GLY A 160 -16.27 -27.07 -25.50
CA GLY A 160 -16.60 -25.72 -25.01
C GLY A 160 -15.54 -25.08 -24.10
N CYS A 161 -14.42 -25.75 -23.82
CA CYS A 161 -13.30 -25.13 -23.11
C CYS A 161 -12.58 -24.10 -23.99
N LYS A 162 -12.14 -23.01 -23.37
CA LYS A 162 -11.23 -22.04 -23.99
C LYS A 162 -9.80 -22.34 -23.56
N PHE A 163 -8.88 -22.34 -24.51
CA PHE A 163 -7.47 -22.59 -24.27
C PHE A 163 -6.67 -21.31 -24.48
N GLN A 164 -5.67 -21.11 -23.64
CA GLN A 164 -4.81 -19.94 -23.72
C GLN A 164 -3.38 -20.27 -23.30
N ILE A 165 -2.42 -19.58 -23.91
CA ILE A 165 -1.05 -19.53 -23.43
C ILE A 165 -0.98 -18.38 -22.43
N THR A 166 -0.74 -18.72 -21.17
CA THR A 166 -0.51 -17.74 -20.11
C THR A 166 0.96 -17.33 -20.13
N PRO A 167 1.28 -16.04 -20.29
CA PRO A 167 2.66 -15.59 -20.23
C PRO A 167 3.27 -15.88 -18.85
N PRO A 168 4.59 -16.10 -18.77
CA PRO A 168 5.29 -16.14 -17.48
C PRO A 168 5.04 -14.84 -16.70
N GLU A 169 4.96 -14.95 -15.37
CA GLU A 169 4.81 -13.77 -14.52
C GLU A 169 6.02 -12.83 -14.64
N LEU A 170 5.76 -11.52 -14.52
CA LEU A 170 6.84 -10.54 -14.43
C LEU A 170 7.69 -10.78 -13.17
N PRO A 171 8.98 -10.39 -13.19
CA PRO A 171 9.88 -10.62 -12.08
C PRO A 171 9.31 -10.06 -10.77
N GLU A 172 9.64 -10.72 -9.67
CA GLU A 172 9.27 -10.24 -8.34
C GLU A 172 9.88 -8.87 -8.05
N ALA A 173 9.23 -8.14 -7.14
CA ALA A 173 9.70 -6.84 -6.70
C ALA A 173 11.10 -6.95 -6.08
N LYS A 174 11.98 -6.00 -6.42
CA LYS A 174 13.33 -5.90 -5.84
C LYS A 174 13.37 -4.79 -4.80
N GLN A 175 13.91 -5.12 -3.63
CA GLN A 175 14.15 -4.12 -2.58
C GLN A 175 15.35 -3.24 -2.96
N CYS A 176 15.10 -1.93 -2.94
CA CYS A 176 16.02 -0.90 -3.38
C CYS A 176 16.13 0.20 -2.33
N VAL A 177 17.26 0.91 -2.40
CA VAL A 177 17.50 2.17 -1.72
C VAL A 177 17.38 3.29 -2.74
N PHE A 178 16.54 4.28 -2.48
CA PHE A 178 16.44 5.51 -3.25
C PHE A 178 17.04 6.66 -2.44
N GLY A 179 18.06 7.31 -2.96
CA GLY A 179 18.82 8.31 -2.20
C GLY A 179 19.36 9.44 -3.06
N VAL A 180 19.80 10.49 -2.36
CA VAL A 180 20.59 11.59 -2.93
C VAL A 180 22.05 11.33 -2.56
N LYS A 181 22.95 11.40 -3.54
CA LYS A 181 24.39 11.23 -3.34
C LYS A 181 24.92 12.25 -2.32
N ASP A 182 25.84 11.78 -1.46
CA ASP A 182 26.47 12.59 -0.40
C ASP A 182 25.48 13.19 0.61
N SER A 183 24.25 12.66 0.68
CA SER A 183 23.21 13.05 1.64
C SER A 183 22.92 11.92 2.62
N ALA A 184 22.56 12.30 3.85
CA ALA A 184 22.05 11.36 4.85
C ALA A 184 20.58 10.95 4.61
N PHE A 185 19.89 11.61 3.66
CA PHE A 185 18.47 11.40 3.41
C PHE A 185 18.25 10.38 2.28
N TYR A 186 17.64 9.25 2.63
CA TYR A 186 17.30 8.18 1.69
C TYR A 186 16.06 7.40 2.15
N TYR A 187 15.50 6.63 1.23
CA TYR A 187 14.49 5.61 1.47
C TYR A 187 15.12 4.24 1.23
N ASP A 188 15.15 3.38 2.24
CA ASP A 188 15.82 2.07 2.24
C ASP A 188 14.89 0.86 2.09
N ASP A 189 13.61 1.13 1.85
CA ASP A 189 12.57 0.12 1.70
C ASP A 189 11.67 0.39 0.49
N ILE A 190 12.27 0.77 -0.64
CA ILE A 190 11.53 0.95 -1.90
C ILE A 190 11.55 -0.37 -2.67
N TRP A 191 10.40 -1.00 -2.85
CA TRP A 191 10.27 -2.24 -3.60
C TRP A 191 9.80 -1.96 -5.02
N LEU A 192 10.71 -2.02 -6.00
CA LEU A 192 10.38 -1.76 -7.41
C LEU A 192 10.04 -3.05 -8.14
N ARG A 193 8.90 -3.06 -8.83
CA ARG A 193 8.48 -4.14 -9.71
C ARG A 193 8.18 -3.61 -11.11
N MET A 194 8.47 -4.44 -12.11
CA MET A 194 8.05 -4.18 -13.48
C MET A 194 6.53 -4.25 -13.59
N LYS A 195 5.96 -3.24 -14.27
CA LYS A 195 4.52 -3.16 -14.53
C LYS A 195 4.20 -3.60 -15.96
N PRO A 196 3.05 -4.25 -16.17
CA PRO A 196 2.58 -4.51 -17.51
C PRO A 196 2.27 -3.18 -18.20
N VAL A 197 2.62 -3.09 -19.48
CA VAL A 197 2.42 -1.90 -20.33
C VAL A 197 1.93 -2.31 -21.70
N ASP A 198 1.48 -1.34 -22.50
CA ASP A 198 1.25 -1.59 -23.92
C ASP A 198 2.60 -1.90 -24.60
N PRO A 199 2.74 -3.05 -25.28
CA PRO A 199 3.97 -3.39 -25.98
C PRO A 199 4.31 -2.43 -27.14
N ASP A 200 3.34 -1.68 -27.66
CA ASP A 200 3.56 -0.70 -28.75
C ASP A 200 4.05 0.66 -28.25
N ASP A 201 4.00 0.92 -26.94
CA ASP A 201 4.45 2.20 -26.36
C ASP A 201 5.98 2.33 -26.29
N HIS A 202 6.72 1.23 -26.52
CA HIS A 202 8.19 1.17 -26.41
C HIS A 202 8.73 1.69 -25.07
N ILE A 203 7.99 1.47 -23.99
CA ILE A 203 8.37 1.86 -22.63
C ILE A 203 8.65 0.65 -21.72
N LEU A 204 9.45 0.89 -20.68
CA LEU A 204 9.59 0.02 -19.53
C LEU A 204 9.19 0.81 -18.28
N VAL A 205 8.25 0.28 -17.49
CA VAL A 205 7.78 0.92 -16.27
C VAL A 205 8.15 0.08 -15.05
N LEU A 206 8.81 0.71 -14.08
CA LEU A 206 9.05 0.17 -12.74
C LEU A 206 8.33 1.03 -11.71
N SER A 207 7.59 0.41 -10.80
CA SER A 207 6.86 1.14 -9.75
C SER A 207 6.86 0.38 -8.43
N ASN A 208 6.76 1.12 -7.33
CA ASN A 208 6.58 0.56 -5.99
C ASN A 208 5.12 0.54 -5.51
N ASP A 209 4.13 0.69 -6.39
CA ASP A 209 2.71 0.75 -6.02
C ASP A 209 2.21 -0.45 -5.19
N GLU A 210 2.76 -1.65 -5.41
CA GLU A 210 2.37 -2.87 -4.67
C GLU A 210 2.81 -2.85 -3.20
N HIS A 211 3.86 -2.11 -2.89
CA HIS A 211 4.52 -2.10 -1.57
C HIS A 211 4.84 -0.65 -1.15
N CYS A 212 3.97 0.28 -1.50
CA CYS A 212 4.20 1.71 -1.28
C CYS A 212 4.00 2.08 0.19
N SER A 213 5.01 2.71 0.81
CA SER A 213 4.95 3.26 2.16
C SER A 213 4.37 4.68 2.15
N ASP A 214 5.25 5.67 2.07
CA ASP A 214 5.04 7.11 2.16
C ASP A 214 5.58 7.85 0.91
N LEU A 215 6.33 7.15 0.06
CA LEU A 215 6.78 7.65 -1.23
C LEU A 215 6.37 6.65 -2.33
N ARG A 216 5.54 7.11 -3.26
CA ARG A 216 5.29 6.42 -4.53
C ARG A 216 6.33 6.89 -5.54
N LEU A 217 6.95 5.93 -6.21
CA LEU A 217 8.00 6.16 -7.21
C LEU A 217 7.68 5.33 -8.44
N THR A 218 7.66 5.98 -9.60
CA THR A 218 7.51 5.36 -10.91
C THR A 218 8.66 5.79 -11.81
N LEU A 219 9.38 4.83 -12.36
CA LEU A 219 10.42 5.04 -13.36
C LEU A 219 9.88 4.60 -14.71
N THR A 220 9.91 5.50 -15.68
CA THR A 220 9.51 5.19 -17.06
C THR A 220 10.71 5.38 -17.97
N TYR A 221 11.24 4.28 -18.51
CA TYR A 221 12.28 4.30 -19.52
C TYR A 221 11.65 4.25 -20.92
N TYR A 222 12.03 5.19 -21.77
CA TYR A 222 11.56 5.30 -23.14
C TYR A 222 12.61 4.72 -24.09
N GLY A 223 12.36 3.53 -24.63
CA GLY A 223 13.28 2.80 -25.50
C GLY A 223 13.74 3.60 -26.71
N ASP A 224 12.82 4.35 -27.33
CA ASP A 224 13.09 5.11 -28.56
C ASP A 224 14.06 6.28 -28.35
N THR A 225 14.04 6.89 -27.16
CA THR A 225 14.81 8.10 -26.86
C THR A 225 15.98 7.84 -25.92
N GLY A 226 16.01 6.68 -25.26
CA GLY A 226 16.93 6.37 -24.16
C GLY A 226 16.72 7.21 -22.90
N LYS A 227 15.63 8.00 -22.83
CA LYS A 227 15.33 8.85 -21.68
C LYS A 227 14.63 8.07 -20.59
N THR A 228 14.87 8.46 -19.34
CA THR A 228 14.11 7.97 -18.18
C THR A 228 13.46 9.15 -17.49
N THR A 229 12.17 9.05 -17.21
CA THR A 229 11.46 9.98 -16.32
C THR A 229 11.26 9.34 -14.96
N ILE A 230 11.23 10.20 -13.93
CA ILE A 230 10.97 9.81 -12.55
C ILE A 230 9.75 10.57 -12.10
N ASP A 231 8.65 9.86 -11.91
CA ASP A 231 7.44 10.38 -11.31
C ASP A 231 7.41 9.98 -9.84
N HIS A 232 7.03 10.91 -8.98
CA HIS A 232 6.96 10.69 -7.55
C HIS A 232 5.67 11.29 -6.98
N ALA A 233 5.15 10.66 -5.93
CA ALA A 233 4.06 11.21 -5.15
C ALA A 233 4.25 10.87 -3.68
N TYR A 234 3.98 11.84 -2.82
CA TYR A 234 4.00 11.64 -1.37
C TYR A 234 2.65 11.08 -0.89
N ILE A 235 2.70 10.08 -0.01
CA ILE A 235 1.54 9.55 0.70
C ILE A 235 1.69 9.90 2.17
N ASN A 236 0.76 10.72 2.68
CA ASN A 236 0.80 11.14 4.06
C ASN A 236 0.54 9.98 5.04
N LYS A 237 1.54 9.67 5.87
CA LYS A 237 1.48 8.66 6.94
C LYS A 237 1.72 9.25 8.34
N GLY A 238 1.80 10.58 8.48
CA GLY A 238 2.08 11.27 9.73
C GLY A 238 3.23 12.28 9.64
N TRP A 239 3.45 13.04 10.72
CA TRP A 239 4.45 14.10 10.75
C TRP A 239 5.88 13.63 10.48
N MET A 240 6.24 12.44 10.94
CA MET A 240 7.56 11.86 10.69
C MET A 240 7.80 11.56 9.21
N SER A 241 6.81 11.02 8.49
CA SER A 241 6.93 10.79 7.05
C SER A 241 6.93 12.10 6.27
N ILE A 242 6.14 13.11 6.69
CA ILE A 242 6.16 14.44 6.05
C ILE A 242 7.55 15.04 6.20
N LYS A 243 8.11 15.03 7.42
CA LYS A 243 9.46 15.53 7.69
C LYS A 243 10.50 14.82 6.83
N LYS A 244 10.48 13.47 6.81
CA LYS A 244 11.43 12.67 6.01
C LYS A 244 11.35 13.03 4.53
N TYR A 245 10.13 13.14 3.99
CA TYR A 245 9.90 13.54 2.61
C TYR A 245 10.45 14.93 2.34
N LEU A 246 10.07 15.95 3.11
CA LEU A 246 10.55 17.32 2.88
C LEU A 246 12.07 17.46 3.03
N GLU A 247 12.70 16.75 3.97
CA GLU A 247 14.15 16.72 4.11
C GLU A 247 14.84 16.03 2.91
N PHE A 248 14.25 14.97 2.37
CA PHE A 248 14.69 14.35 1.12
C PHE A 248 14.57 15.31 -0.05
N MET A 249 13.43 15.98 -0.21
CA MET A 249 13.19 16.95 -1.29
C MET A 249 14.14 18.14 -1.20
N LYS A 250 14.46 18.59 0.02
CA LYS A 250 15.46 19.64 0.25
C LYS A 250 16.85 19.22 -0.21
N ALA A 251 17.22 17.97 0.05
CA ALA A 251 18.51 17.42 -0.38
C ALA A 251 18.56 17.18 -1.89
N ALA A 252 17.43 16.84 -2.50
CA ALA A 252 17.28 16.59 -3.93
C ALA A 252 17.13 17.90 -4.74
N ASP A 253 18.15 18.75 -4.63
CA ASP A 253 18.23 20.05 -5.29
C ASP A 253 18.84 19.92 -6.71
N ALA A 254 18.75 20.99 -7.51
CA ALA A 254 19.37 21.06 -8.82
C ALA A 254 20.88 20.76 -8.76
N GLY A 255 21.36 19.92 -9.67
CA GLY A 255 22.75 19.48 -9.74
C GLY A 255 23.10 18.30 -8.82
N THR A 256 22.18 17.85 -7.97
CA THR A 256 22.41 16.66 -7.14
C THR A 256 22.18 15.36 -7.91
N GLU A 257 22.94 14.32 -7.58
CA GLU A 257 22.81 13.00 -8.20
C GLU A 257 21.86 12.14 -7.36
N LEU A 258 20.75 11.72 -7.97
CA LEU A 258 19.87 10.69 -7.44
C LEU A 258 20.40 9.32 -7.81
N TYR A 259 20.20 8.36 -6.92
CA TYR A 259 20.50 6.96 -7.19
C TYR A 259 19.39 6.05 -6.71
N ILE A 260 19.23 4.92 -7.42
CA ILE A 260 18.48 3.76 -6.96
C ILE A 260 19.45 2.59 -6.95
N ARG A 261 19.64 1.99 -5.78
CA ARG A 261 20.58 0.90 -5.55
C ARG A 261 19.83 -0.34 -5.12
N ILE A 262 20.15 -1.48 -5.71
CA ILE A 262 19.60 -2.76 -5.26
C ILE A 262 20.25 -3.11 -3.91
N LYS A 263 19.44 -3.33 -2.87
CA LYS A 263 19.93 -3.45 -1.49
C LYS A 263 20.90 -4.61 -1.29
N ASN A 264 20.64 -5.76 -1.93
CA ASN A 264 21.42 -6.98 -1.71
C ASN A 264 22.75 -7.03 -2.48
N THR A 265 22.87 -6.31 -3.60
CA THR A 265 24.05 -6.38 -4.47
C THR A 265 24.89 -5.11 -4.43
N GLU A 266 24.40 -4.09 -3.71
CA GLU A 266 24.93 -2.71 -3.70
C GLU A 266 25.16 -2.11 -5.10
N THR A 267 24.55 -2.70 -6.12
CA THR A 267 24.71 -2.28 -7.50
C THR A 267 23.74 -1.16 -7.77
N ASP A 268 24.25 -0.05 -8.28
CA ASP A 268 23.43 1.07 -8.69
C ASP A 268 22.64 0.66 -9.95
N PHE A 269 21.33 0.56 -9.77
CA PHE A 269 20.37 0.23 -10.82
C PHE A 269 20.06 1.45 -11.69
N PHE A 270 20.05 2.63 -11.09
CA PHE A 270 19.78 3.89 -11.76
C PHE A 270 20.58 5.02 -11.11
N LYS A 271 21.06 5.95 -11.93
CA LYS A 271 21.64 7.23 -11.50
C LYS A 271 21.25 8.34 -12.45
N ALA A 272 20.91 9.50 -11.91
CA ALA A 272 20.68 10.70 -12.70
C ALA A 272 21.01 11.95 -11.92
N THR A 273 21.58 12.94 -12.60
CA THR A 273 21.73 14.29 -12.07
C THR A 273 20.45 15.07 -12.30
N LEU A 274 19.88 15.64 -11.24
CA LEU A 274 18.72 16.51 -11.32
C LEU A 274 19.08 17.80 -12.07
N GLN A 275 18.32 18.12 -13.11
CA GLN A 275 18.49 19.38 -13.85
C GLN A 275 17.78 20.55 -13.17
N ALA A 276 16.77 20.26 -12.37
CA ALA A 276 16.01 21.22 -11.59
C ALA A 276 15.65 20.59 -10.23
N PRO A 277 15.36 21.41 -9.19
CA PRO A 277 14.88 20.89 -7.91
C PRO A 277 13.51 20.24 -8.10
N PHE A 278 13.19 19.23 -7.31
CA PHE A 278 11.86 18.61 -7.40
C PHE A 278 10.70 19.56 -7.01
N LEU A 279 10.93 20.54 -6.14
CA LEU A 279 9.89 21.42 -5.58
C LEU A 279 9.75 22.78 -6.28
N GLY A 280 10.57 23.10 -7.29
CA GLY A 280 10.47 24.37 -8.02
C GLY A 280 10.48 25.61 -7.11
N GLU A 281 9.49 26.50 -7.27
CA GLU A 281 9.35 27.78 -6.54
C GLU A 281 9.00 27.64 -5.05
N GLU A 282 8.63 26.44 -4.57
CA GLU A 282 8.25 26.20 -3.17
C GLU A 282 9.47 26.02 -2.24
N TYR A 283 10.68 26.02 -2.79
CA TYR A 283 11.92 25.76 -2.07
C TYR A 283 12.18 26.76 -0.92
N ASP A 284 11.86 28.04 -1.12
CA ASP A 284 12.13 29.11 -0.15
C ASP A 284 11.36 28.93 1.18
N ARG A 285 10.21 28.23 1.15
CA ARG A 285 9.38 27.98 2.34
C ARG A 285 9.72 26.68 3.05
N LEU A 286 10.51 25.80 2.42
CA LEU A 286 10.74 24.44 2.89
C LEU A 286 11.40 24.40 4.28
N GLU A 287 12.31 25.33 4.58
CA GLU A 287 12.97 25.39 5.89
C GLU A 287 12.00 25.79 7.01
N SER A 288 11.09 26.73 6.75
CA SER A 288 10.06 27.10 7.73
C SER A 288 9.07 25.95 7.96
N GLU A 289 8.68 25.24 6.89
CA GLU A 289 7.78 24.08 6.99
C GLU A 289 8.41 22.94 7.80
N ILE A 290 9.66 22.56 7.48
CA ILE A 290 10.40 21.53 8.23
C ILE A 290 10.55 21.93 9.70
N ARG A 291 10.82 23.21 9.98
CA ARG A 291 10.92 23.73 11.35
C ARG A 291 9.58 23.64 12.09
N PHE A 292 8.48 23.98 11.42
CA PHE A 292 7.15 23.89 12.01
C PHE A 292 6.78 22.43 12.32
N ILE A 293 7.02 21.50 11.40
CA ILE A 293 6.80 20.06 11.63
C ILE A 293 7.64 19.54 12.82
N ARG A 294 8.89 19.99 12.96
CA ARG A 294 9.70 19.66 14.15
C ARG A 294 9.11 20.21 15.44
N ASN A 295 8.46 21.38 15.41
CA ASN A 295 7.76 21.93 16.56
C ASN A 295 6.51 21.11 16.91
N ILE A 296 5.71 20.71 15.91
CA ILE A 296 4.57 19.81 16.09
C ILE A 296 5.03 18.53 16.79
N MET A 297 6.01 17.83 16.21
CA MET A 297 6.52 16.57 16.76
C MET A 297 7.08 16.72 18.19
N LEU A 298 7.68 17.87 18.51
CA LEU A 298 8.19 18.14 19.86
C LEU A 298 7.04 18.29 20.87
N VAL A 299 5.97 19.01 20.50
CA VAL A 299 4.79 19.21 21.33
C VAL A 299 4.03 17.88 21.51
N GLU A 300 3.84 17.11 20.43
CA GLU A 300 3.25 15.76 20.48
C GLU A 300 3.98 14.85 21.47
N ALA A 301 5.31 14.81 21.37
CA ALA A 301 6.14 13.97 22.24
C ALA A 301 6.10 14.41 23.71
N TYR A 302 6.11 15.73 23.97
CA TYR A 302 6.10 16.25 25.34
C TYR A 302 4.75 16.03 26.03
N PHE A 303 3.64 16.31 25.35
CA PHE A 303 2.29 16.17 25.91
C PHE A 303 1.65 14.80 25.68
N ASN A 304 2.34 13.90 24.98
CA ASN A 304 1.84 12.57 24.59
C ASN A 304 0.48 12.66 23.84
N VAL A 305 0.43 13.56 22.86
CA VAL A 305 -0.73 13.76 21.95
C VAL A 305 -0.32 13.45 20.51
N SER A 306 -1.30 13.23 19.64
CA SER A 306 -1.07 13.04 18.20
C SER A 306 -2.02 13.94 17.42
N PHE A 307 -1.47 14.98 16.79
CA PHE A 307 -2.18 15.87 15.90
C PHE A 307 -2.35 15.22 14.53
N ASP A 308 -3.45 15.56 13.86
CA ASP A 308 -3.80 15.00 12.58
C ASP A 308 -3.03 15.70 11.46
N SER A 309 -2.07 14.97 10.89
CA SER A 309 -1.25 15.41 9.75
C SER A 309 -2.02 15.70 8.46
N GLN A 310 -3.31 15.32 8.37
CA GLN A 310 -4.17 15.63 7.22
C GLN A 310 -4.97 16.92 7.42
N LYS A 311 -4.99 17.49 8.62
CA LYS A 311 -5.68 18.73 8.93
C LYS A 311 -4.73 19.92 8.87
N ILE A 312 -5.25 21.02 8.35
CA ILE A 312 -4.56 22.31 8.34
C ILE A 312 -4.67 22.91 9.74
N PHE A 313 -3.60 23.55 10.21
CA PHE A 313 -3.63 24.35 11.44
C PHE A 313 -4.09 25.76 11.13
N GLU A 314 -4.99 26.28 11.97
CA GLU A 314 -5.36 27.70 11.92
C GLU A 314 -4.18 28.58 12.39
N PRO A 315 -4.09 29.85 11.97
CA PRO A 315 -2.97 30.74 12.33
C PRO A 315 -2.69 30.81 13.84
N GLU A 316 -3.75 30.82 14.67
CA GLU A 316 -3.64 30.86 16.13
C GLU A 316 -3.04 29.56 16.67
N GLU A 317 -3.37 28.40 16.08
CA GLU A 317 -2.80 27.11 16.46
C GLU A 317 -1.31 27.02 16.09
N ILE A 318 -0.92 27.59 14.95
CA ILE A 318 0.48 27.70 14.54
C ILE A 318 1.28 28.51 15.58
N GLU A 319 0.75 29.64 16.03
CA GLU A 319 1.36 30.45 17.09
C GLU A 319 1.47 29.67 18.40
N LEU A 320 0.41 28.97 18.81
CA LEU A 320 0.39 28.15 20.04
C LEU A 320 1.43 27.02 19.99
N ILE A 321 1.54 26.29 18.87
CA ILE A 321 2.55 25.25 18.67
C ILE A 321 3.95 25.84 18.79
N ASN A 322 4.20 26.99 18.17
CA ASN A 322 5.49 27.66 18.25
C ASN A 322 5.81 28.13 19.68
N PHE A 323 4.83 28.70 20.39
CA PHE A 323 4.95 29.11 21.79
C PHE A 323 5.29 27.92 22.70
N LEU A 324 4.54 26.82 22.57
CA LEU A 324 4.78 25.60 23.34
C LEU A 324 6.15 24.99 23.01
N ALA A 325 6.52 24.91 21.73
CA ALA A 325 7.81 24.36 21.32
C ALA A 325 9.00 25.23 21.79
N LYS A 326 8.84 26.55 21.88
CA LYS A 326 9.84 27.43 22.54
C LYS A 326 9.88 27.17 24.04
N SER A 327 8.73 27.04 24.69
CA SER A 327 8.62 26.80 26.13
C SER A 327 9.24 25.46 26.54
N ILE A 328 9.03 24.39 25.77
CA ILE A 328 9.68 23.07 25.99
C ILE A 328 11.21 23.20 25.92
N ARG A 329 11.73 24.11 25.09
CA ARG A 329 13.17 24.42 24.97
C ARG A 329 13.66 25.44 26.01
N ASN A 330 12.80 25.82 26.96
CA ASN A 330 13.06 26.86 27.96
C ASN A 330 13.41 28.24 27.36
N ILE A 331 12.80 28.58 26.22
CA ILE A 331 12.97 29.86 25.53
C ILE A 331 11.70 30.70 25.74
N PRO A 332 11.77 31.84 26.45
CA PRO A 332 10.64 32.74 26.58
C PRO A 332 10.24 33.35 25.23
N GLU A 333 8.95 33.52 25.04
CA GLU A 333 8.40 34.25 23.91
C GLU A 333 8.18 35.72 24.27
N THR A 334 8.79 36.62 23.49
CA THR A 334 8.55 38.05 23.59
C THR A 334 7.27 38.42 22.84
N PHE A 335 6.46 39.28 23.44
CA PHE A 335 5.23 39.82 22.84
C PHE A 335 5.09 41.31 23.16
N THR A 336 4.17 41.97 22.44
CA THR A 336 3.74 43.34 22.75
C THR A 336 2.36 43.32 23.40
N TRP A 337 2.11 44.23 24.33
CA TRP A 337 0.83 44.34 25.04
C TRP A 337 0.36 45.79 25.12
N GLU A 338 -0.95 45.99 25.19
CA GLU A 338 -1.56 47.32 25.21
C GLU A 338 -2.22 47.63 26.56
N ASN A 339 -2.86 46.63 27.15
CA ASN A 339 -3.50 46.71 28.45
C ASN A 339 -3.57 45.32 29.07
N PHE A 340 -3.72 45.28 30.39
CA PHE A 340 -3.98 44.05 31.14
C PHE A 340 -4.95 44.37 32.27
N SER A 341 -5.97 43.53 32.43
CA SER A 341 -6.90 43.65 33.55
C SER A 341 -7.16 42.31 34.20
N CYS A 342 -7.13 42.26 35.54
CA CYS A 342 -7.57 41.10 36.30
C CYS A 342 -8.30 41.52 37.58
N SER A 343 -9.12 40.61 38.11
CA SER A 343 -9.76 40.76 39.42
C SER A 343 -9.33 39.60 40.30
N GLY A 344 -9.05 39.86 41.57
CA GLY A 344 -8.66 38.83 42.54
C GLY A 344 -9.04 39.21 43.96
N VAL A 345 -8.72 38.34 44.91
CA VAL A 345 -8.81 38.65 46.34
C VAL A 345 -7.40 38.95 46.83
N GLY A 346 -7.19 40.15 47.32
CA GLY A 346 -5.90 40.56 47.89
C GLY A 346 -5.67 39.91 49.24
N LYS A 347 -4.43 39.49 49.49
CA LYS A 347 -3.93 39.22 50.83
C LYS A 347 -2.55 39.81 50.98
N LEU A 348 -2.43 40.85 51.80
CA LEU A 348 -1.13 41.37 52.22
C LEU A 348 -0.43 40.31 53.09
N PRO A 349 0.83 39.95 52.79
CA PRO A 349 1.64 39.15 53.70
C PRO A 349 1.80 39.85 55.07
N ASP A 350 1.80 39.07 56.15
CA ASP A 350 1.93 39.61 57.51
C ASP A 350 3.22 40.45 57.65
N GLY A 351 3.06 41.73 57.98
CA GLY A 351 4.17 42.66 58.24
C GLY A 351 4.63 43.53 57.07
N GLU A 352 4.02 43.42 55.89
CA GLU A 352 4.31 44.30 54.75
C GLU A 352 3.55 45.64 54.82
N LYS A 353 4.22 46.72 54.38
CA LYS A 353 3.60 48.05 54.25
C LYS A 353 2.71 48.10 53.00
N PRO A 354 1.65 48.92 52.99
CA PRO A 354 0.83 49.10 51.80
C PRO A 354 1.69 49.49 50.60
N PHE A 355 1.39 48.88 49.45
CA PHE A 355 2.07 49.07 48.19
C PHE A 355 2.22 50.57 47.87
N VAL A 356 3.47 51.06 47.74
CA VAL A 356 3.74 52.42 47.29
C VAL A 356 3.62 52.41 45.77
N ASN A 357 2.60 53.09 45.23
CA ASN A 357 2.36 53.17 43.79
C ASN A 357 3.56 53.81 43.06
N PRO A 358 4.43 53.03 42.40
CA PRO A 358 5.54 53.58 41.65
C PRO A 358 5.04 54.09 40.30
N GLU A 359 5.70 55.10 39.74
CA GLU A 359 5.37 55.59 38.38
C GLU A 359 5.55 54.50 37.30
N GLU A 360 6.49 53.56 37.53
CA GLU A 360 6.79 52.44 36.66
C GLU A 360 7.30 51.24 37.47
N PHE A 361 6.86 50.03 37.11
CA PHE A 361 7.30 48.79 37.72
C PHE A 361 7.31 47.61 36.74
N SER A 362 8.11 46.58 37.02
CA SER A 362 7.99 45.28 36.37
C SER A 362 7.06 44.38 37.18
N ILE A 363 6.19 43.65 36.51
CA ILE A 363 5.28 42.68 37.16
C ILE A 363 5.43 41.32 36.49
N SER A 364 5.38 40.27 37.30
CA SER A 364 5.30 38.89 36.82
C SER A 364 4.15 38.17 37.52
N PHE A 365 3.43 37.37 36.77
CA PHE A 365 2.32 36.56 37.28
C PHE A 365 2.28 35.22 36.55
N GLU A 366 1.60 34.26 37.17
CA GLU A 366 1.36 32.95 36.60
C GLU A 366 -0.14 32.78 36.36
N SER A 367 -0.49 32.28 35.18
CA SER A 367 -1.86 31.91 34.82
C SER A 367 -1.91 30.43 34.50
N VAL A 368 -3.01 29.77 34.85
CA VAL A 368 -3.29 28.41 34.42
C VAL A 368 -4.29 28.49 33.27
N VAL A 369 -3.95 27.94 32.11
CA VAL A 369 -4.78 27.99 30.90
C VAL A 369 -4.89 26.60 30.28
N ASP A 370 -6.03 26.34 29.65
CA ASP A 370 -6.21 25.19 28.78
C ASP A 370 -5.94 25.63 27.34
N ILE A 371 -5.11 24.88 26.62
CA ILE A 371 -4.74 25.19 25.23
C ILE A 371 -5.37 24.15 24.33
N THR A 372 -6.17 24.58 23.34
CA THR A 372 -6.80 23.68 22.38
C THR A 372 -6.10 23.76 21.03
N ILE A 373 -5.67 22.61 20.49
CA ILE A 373 -5.07 22.47 19.16
C ILE A 373 -5.68 21.25 18.45
N GLN A 374 -6.28 21.43 17.27
CA GLN A 374 -6.96 20.38 16.49
C GLN A 374 -7.95 19.50 17.29
N ASN A 375 -8.66 20.11 18.24
CA ASN A 375 -9.57 19.47 19.22
C ASN A 375 -8.90 18.66 20.34
N HIS A 376 -7.58 18.71 20.47
CA HIS A 376 -6.88 18.24 21.67
C HIS A 376 -6.79 19.37 22.68
N VAL A 377 -7.26 19.13 23.90
CA VAL A 377 -7.14 20.07 25.03
C VAL A 377 -5.92 19.68 25.84
N LEU A 378 -4.93 20.57 25.89
CA LEU A 378 -3.80 20.51 26.79
C LEU A 378 -4.19 21.23 28.07
N GLU A 379 -4.55 20.47 29.08
CA GLU A 379 -5.15 21.01 30.31
C GLU A 379 -4.10 21.59 31.26
N SER A 380 -4.50 22.62 32.00
CA SER A 380 -3.77 23.15 33.15
C SER A 380 -2.33 23.59 32.88
N ILE A 381 -2.07 24.17 31.71
CA ILE A 381 -0.77 24.71 31.35
C ILE A 381 -0.50 25.97 32.17
N ARG A 382 0.52 25.90 33.04
CA ARG A 382 1.02 27.06 33.80
C ARG A 382 1.82 27.95 32.87
N VAL A 383 1.45 29.21 32.73
CA VAL A 383 2.15 30.21 31.92
C VAL A 383 2.63 31.33 32.81
N LYS A 384 3.94 31.52 32.87
CA LYS A 384 4.56 32.66 33.52
C LYS A 384 4.68 33.81 32.54
N THR A 385 4.08 34.94 32.89
CA THR A 385 4.11 36.17 32.11
C THR A 385 4.82 37.25 32.90
N LYS A 386 5.71 37.99 32.23
CA LYS A 386 6.39 39.16 32.75
C LYS A 386 6.17 40.35 31.83
N PHE A 387 5.69 41.45 32.39
CA PHE A 387 5.75 42.76 31.73
C PHE A 387 7.04 43.46 32.18
N ASP A 388 7.83 43.91 31.21
CA ASP A 388 9.12 44.55 31.52
C ASP A 388 8.89 45.89 32.23
N THR A 389 7.89 46.65 31.78
CA THR A 389 7.54 47.96 32.34
C THR A 389 6.02 48.16 32.29
N ALA A 390 5.40 48.42 33.43
CA ALA A 390 3.96 48.61 33.59
C ALA A 390 3.69 49.78 34.55
N LYS A 391 2.51 50.37 34.41
CA LYS A 391 1.93 51.32 35.36
C LYS A 391 0.43 51.06 35.46
N TYR A 392 -0.20 51.54 36.52
CA TYR A 392 -1.66 51.50 36.62
C TYR A 392 -2.29 52.40 35.57
N GLU A 393 -3.43 51.97 35.02
CA GLU A 393 -4.29 52.85 34.23
C GLU A 393 -4.73 54.04 35.11
N GLU A 394 -4.88 55.22 34.51
CA GLU A 394 -5.23 56.44 35.26
C GLU A 394 -6.54 56.25 36.04
N GLY A 395 -6.50 56.53 37.35
CA GLY A 395 -7.64 56.34 38.25
C GLY A 395 -7.95 54.89 38.65
N SER A 396 -7.11 53.92 38.27
CA SER A 396 -7.33 52.48 38.56
C SER A 396 -6.46 51.89 39.67
N VAL A 397 -5.70 52.73 40.38
CA VAL A 397 -4.79 52.30 41.46
C VAL A 397 -5.63 51.69 42.60
N PRO A 398 -5.41 50.42 42.98
CA PRO A 398 -6.11 49.83 44.11
C PRO A 398 -5.74 50.55 45.42
N THR A 399 -6.74 50.90 46.21
CA THR A 399 -6.58 51.67 47.46
C THR A 399 -6.79 50.82 48.72
N ASP A 400 -7.37 49.63 48.58
CA ASP A 400 -7.61 48.67 49.67
C ASP A 400 -7.06 47.29 49.30
N PHE A 401 -6.17 46.78 50.15
CA PHE A 401 -5.54 45.47 50.05
C PHE A 401 -5.86 44.58 51.27
N SER A 402 -6.91 44.92 52.01
CA SER A 402 -7.36 44.16 53.18
C SER A 402 -7.67 42.70 52.82
N ASP A 403 -7.42 41.79 53.76
CA ASP A 403 -7.68 40.37 53.55
C ASP A 403 -9.16 40.13 53.22
N GLY A 404 -9.43 39.44 52.10
CA GLY A 404 -10.78 39.20 51.60
C GLY A 404 -11.36 40.32 50.73
N THR A 405 -10.69 41.46 50.57
CA THR A 405 -11.12 42.52 49.66
C THR A 405 -10.86 42.12 48.21
N ARG A 406 -11.87 42.33 47.35
CA ARG A 406 -11.71 42.21 45.90
C ARG A 406 -10.85 43.36 45.37
N ILE A 407 -9.79 43.01 44.66
CA ILE A 407 -8.88 43.93 44.00
C ILE A 407 -9.07 43.79 42.49
N ASP A 408 -9.31 44.91 41.83
CA ASP A 408 -9.27 45.00 40.37
C ASP A 408 -7.96 45.69 39.97
N ILE A 409 -7.15 45.00 39.19
CA ILE A 409 -5.87 45.49 38.68
C ILE A 409 -6.06 45.83 37.22
N LYS A 410 -5.73 47.07 36.84
CA LYS A 410 -5.67 47.50 35.44
C LYS A 410 -4.32 48.13 35.16
N LEU A 411 -3.61 47.60 34.17
CA LEU A 411 -2.25 48.00 33.82
C LEU A 411 -2.18 48.41 32.35
N VAL A 412 -1.29 49.35 32.08
CA VAL A 412 -0.88 49.78 30.73
C VAL A 412 0.65 49.85 30.65
N PRO A 413 1.23 49.76 29.44
CA PRO A 413 2.66 49.98 29.23
C PRO A 413 3.14 51.33 29.80
N ALA A 414 4.32 51.33 30.42
CA ALA A 414 4.99 52.54 30.90
C ALA A 414 5.97 53.07 29.83
N SER A 415 7.24 52.68 29.92
CA SER A 415 8.29 53.08 28.96
C SER A 415 8.45 52.12 27.78
N SER A 416 8.00 50.86 27.91
CA SER A 416 7.99 49.84 26.87
C SER A 416 6.70 49.01 26.89
N ASN A 417 6.22 48.63 25.72
CA ASN A 417 5.09 47.72 25.55
C ASN A 417 5.52 46.26 25.40
N LYS A 418 6.76 45.92 25.74
CA LYS A 418 7.28 44.54 25.62
C LYS A 418 7.02 43.73 26.90
N GLY A 419 6.76 42.45 26.69
CA GLY A 419 6.66 41.45 27.73
C GLY A 419 7.24 40.12 27.26
N ASN A 420 7.43 39.20 28.21
CA ASN A 420 7.89 37.85 27.94
C ASN A 420 6.96 36.85 28.60
N ARG A 421 6.63 35.77 27.91
CA ARG A 421 5.81 34.66 28.44
C ARG A 421 6.48 33.32 28.17
N ILE A 422 6.28 32.37 29.07
CA ILE A 422 6.77 31.01 28.92
C ILE A 422 5.84 30.04 29.63
N ALA A 423 5.54 28.90 29.02
CA ALA A 423 4.88 27.82 29.72
C ALA A 423 5.88 27.15 30.68
N ILE A 424 5.50 26.97 31.94
CA ILE A 424 6.26 26.22 32.93
C ILE A 424 5.92 24.75 32.71
N LEU A 425 6.89 24.03 32.14
CA LEU A 425 6.79 22.65 31.72
C LEU A 425 7.80 21.84 32.55
N ASP A 426 7.34 20.77 33.18
CA ASP A 426 8.11 19.93 34.12
C ASP A 426 9.08 18.96 33.41
#